data_AF-A0A425XYQ9-F1
#
_entry.id   AF-A0A425XYQ9-F1
#
_cell.length_a   1.000
_cell.length_b   1.000
_cell.length_c   1.000
_cell.angle_alpha   90.00
_cell.angle_beta   90.00
_cell.angle_gamma   90.00
#
_symmetry.space_group_name_H-M   'P 1'
#
loop_
_entity.id
_entity.type
_entity.pdbx_description
1 polymer ?
#
loop_
_entity_poly.entity_id
_entity_poly.type
_entity_poly.pdbx_seq_one_letter_code
_entity_poly.pdbx_strand_id
1 'polypeptide(L)'
;MDLLLNSPEISTEMLGGNFLDLMLRFGLNLLATIFVIIFVYFRATGKRSYVFTYILISTTIFFLCFLLGSIDLQLGFALGLFAIFGIIRYRTDTIPIREMTYLFLVITLSVINALASREVSISAILFTNSCLMATTWVMETVWMKRHLARRSLIFDRMDLIHPSKKQELIDDIMERTGIEVVKFKVGQIDLSKMNVRLTIFYKEETTPNVLSDPEMSDKSFDQD
;
A
#
# COMPACT_ATOMS: atom_id res chain seq x y z
N MET A 1 -66.87 -13.37 12.98
CA MET A 1 -66.28 -12.68 11.81
C MET A 1 -65.14 -11.83 12.37
N ASP A 2 -64.19 -12.48 13.03
CA ASP A 2 -63.07 -11.86 13.74
C ASP A 2 -61.79 -12.42 13.13
N LEU A 3 -61.48 -11.94 11.92
CA LEU A 3 -60.32 -12.42 11.17
C LEU A 3 -59.65 -11.28 10.41
N LEU A 4 -59.46 -10.10 11.02
CA LEU A 4 -58.69 -9.02 10.39
C LEU A 4 -58.06 -8.01 11.39
N LEU A 5 -57.63 -8.45 12.57
CA LEU A 5 -56.79 -7.59 13.43
C LEU A 5 -55.69 -8.40 14.11
N ASN A 6 -54.70 -8.85 13.34
CA ASN A 6 -53.39 -9.12 13.95
C ASN A 6 -52.23 -8.92 12.95
N SER A 7 -51.23 -8.16 13.40
CA SER A 7 -49.87 -7.94 12.90
C SER A 7 -49.62 -7.01 11.69
N PRO A 8 -49.07 -5.82 11.99
CA PRO A 8 -47.92 -5.29 11.26
C PRO A 8 -46.76 -4.87 12.21
N GLU A 9 -46.59 -5.54 13.36
CA GLU A 9 -45.51 -5.20 14.32
C GLU A 9 -44.23 -6.04 14.15
N ILE A 10 -44.24 -7.05 13.26
CA ILE A 10 -43.11 -8.01 13.12
C ILE A 10 -41.95 -7.47 12.26
N SER A 11 -42.13 -6.38 11.50
CA SER A 11 -41.13 -5.91 10.53
C SER A 11 -40.19 -4.80 11.02
N THR A 12 -40.59 -3.96 11.99
CA THR A 12 -39.83 -2.75 12.36
C THR A 12 -38.66 -3.00 13.31
N GLU A 13 -38.79 -3.91 14.29
CA GLU A 13 -37.69 -4.22 15.22
C GLU A 13 -36.60 -5.10 14.59
N MET A 14 -36.98 -6.02 13.68
CA MET A 14 -36.04 -6.88 12.95
C MET A 14 -35.20 -6.10 11.91
N LEU A 15 -35.80 -5.10 11.24
CA LEU A 15 -35.07 -4.22 10.33
C LEU A 15 -34.12 -3.28 11.08
N GLY A 16 -34.57 -2.71 12.21
CA GLY A 16 -33.76 -1.80 13.03
C GLY A 16 -32.49 -2.48 13.55
N GLY A 17 -32.60 -3.70 14.07
CA GLY A 17 -31.45 -4.45 14.60
C GLY A 17 -30.41 -4.83 13.54
N ASN A 18 -30.83 -5.22 12.34
CA ASN A 18 -29.90 -5.59 11.26
C ASN A 18 -29.29 -4.37 10.56
N PHE A 19 -30.04 -3.27 10.44
CA PHE A 19 -29.53 -2.04 9.85
C PHE A 19 -28.53 -1.33 10.77
N LEU A 20 -28.79 -1.28 12.08
CA LEU A 20 -27.84 -0.75 13.06
C LEU A 20 -26.54 -1.57 13.10
N ASP A 21 -26.65 -2.91 13.05
CA ASP A 21 -25.49 -3.80 13.00
C ASP A 21 -24.65 -3.57 11.73
N LEU A 22 -25.30 -3.41 10.57
CA LEU A 22 -24.66 -3.02 9.32
C LEU A 22 -23.91 -1.69 9.48
N MET A 23 -24.58 -0.64 9.97
CA MET A 23 -23.98 0.69 10.12
C MET A 23 -22.79 0.68 11.08
N LEU A 24 -22.90 -0.03 12.20
CA LEU A 24 -21.84 -0.12 13.21
C LEU A 24 -20.61 -0.84 12.64
N ARG A 25 -20.81 -1.99 11.98
CA ARG A 25 -19.71 -2.75 11.34
C ARG A 25 -19.09 -2.00 10.18
N PHE A 26 -19.91 -1.32 9.39
CA PHE A 26 -19.42 -0.48 8.30
C PHE A 26 -18.57 0.67 8.86
N GLY A 27 -19.03 1.30 9.94
CA GLY A 27 -18.27 2.35 10.64
C GLY A 27 -16.92 1.82 11.17
N LEU A 28 -16.90 0.65 11.80
CA LEU A 28 -15.66 0.00 12.25
C LEU A 28 -14.73 -0.33 11.08
N ASN A 29 -15.26 -0.87 9.99
CA ASN A 29 -14.49 -1.17 8.79
C ASN A 29 -13.88 0.11 8.19
N LEU A 30 -14.69 1.15 8.03
CA LEU A 30 -14.25 2.40 7.46
C LEU A 30 -13.17 3.05 8.33
N LEU A 31 -13.35 3.05 9.67
CA LEU A 31 -12.36 3.57 10.61
C LEU A 31 -11.04 2.79 10.52
N ALA A 32 -11.11 1.46 10.51
CA ALA A 32 -9.94 0.60 10.41
C ALA A 32 -9.21 0.79 9.06
N THR A 33 -9.95 0.86 7.95
CA THR A 33 -9.39 1.12 6.62
C THR A 33 -8.76 2.51 6.53
N ILE A 34 -9.43 3.55 7.03
CA ILE A 34 -8.88 4.91 7.08
C ILE A 34 -7.61 4.95 7.92
N PHE A 35 -7.57 4.25 9.05
CA PHE A 35 -6.37 4.17 9.88
C PHE A 35 -5.20 3.58 9.10
N VAL A 36 -5.40 2.43 8.45
CA VAL A 36 -4.37 1.79 7.62
C VAL A 36 -3.91 2.73 6.50
N ILE A 37 -4.83 3.40 5.82
CA ILE A 37 -4.49 4.27 4.68
C ILE A 37 -3.73 5.53 5.13
N ILE A 38 -4.19 6.21 6.17
CA ILE A 38 -3.59 7.49 6.59
C ILE A 38 -2.30 7.27 7.38
N PHE A 39 -2.31 6.38 8.37
CA PHE A 39 -1.19 6.24 9.30
C PHE A 39 -0.10 5.30 8.81
N VAL A 40 -0.46 4.32 7.98
CA VAL A 40 0.48 3.32 7.46
C VAL A 40 0.84 3.67 6.02
N TYR A 41 -0.13 3.60 5.10
CA TYR A 41 0.13 3.77 3.67
C TYR A 41 0.63 5.17 3.29
N PHE A 42 -0.05 6.24 3.71
CA PHE A 42 0.32 7.60 3.32
C PHE A 42 1.70 7.98 3.88
N ARG A 43 2.02 7.53 5.09
CA ARG A 43 3.34 7.71 5.71
C ARG A 43 4.42 6.86 5.03
N ALA A 44 4.04 5.76 4.41
CA ALA A 44 4.94 4.84 3.73
C ALA A 44 5.32 5.26 2.31
N THR A 45 4.32 5.66 1.54
CA THR A 45 4.46 5.85 0.09
C THR A 45 4.43 7.33 -0.29
N GLY A 46 3.82 8.20 0.52
CA GLY A 46 3.66 9.64 0.22
C GLY A 46 2.77 9.97 -0.98
N LYS A 47 2.49 8.99 -1.85
CA LYS A 47 1.67 9.11 -3.06
C LYS A 47 0.19 8.87 -2.73
N ARG A 48 -0.69 9.71 -3.27
CA ARG A 48 -2.16 9.60 -3.07
C ARG A 48 -2.88 8.72 -4.11
N SER A 49 -2.15 8.23 -5.12
CA SER A 49 -2.73 7.61 -6.32
C SER A 49 -3.66 6.41 -6.02
N TYR A 50 -3.36 5.61 -4.98
CA TYR A 50 -4.14 4.40 -4.67
C TYR A 50 -5.13 4.56 -3.50
N VAL A 51 -5.15 5.72 -2.82
CA VAL A 51 -6.03 5.97 -1.67
C VAL A 51 -7.50 5.78 -2.03
N PHE A 52 -7.92 6.39 -3.14
CA PHE A 52 -9.28 6.28 -3.65
C PHE A 52 -9.64 4.81 -3.96
N THR A 53 -8.74 4.10 -4.64
CA THR A 53 -8.90 2.70 -5.00
C THR A 53 -9.08 1.82 -3.77
N TYR A 54 -8.28 2.01 -2.72
CA TYR A 54 -8.39 1.22 -1.49
C TYR A 54 -9.69 1.46 -0.74
N ILE A 55 -10.14 2.71 -0.63
CA ILE A 55 -11.42 3.02 0.03
C ILE A 55 -12.59 2.39 -0.73
N LEU A 56 -12.61 2.52 -2.07
CA LEU A 56 -13.66 1.91 -2.89
C LEU A 56 -13.67 0.40 -2.80
N ILE A 57 -12.50 -0.24 -2.91
CA ILE A 57 -12.40 -1.70 -2.83
C ILE A 57 -12.81 -2.19 -1.44
N SER A 58 -12.37 -1.52 -0.37
CA SER A 58 -12.80 -1.85 1.00
C SER A 58 -14.31 -1.81 1.15
N THR A 59 -14.91 -0.69 0.72
CA THR A 59 -16.35 -0.45 0.81
C THR A 59 -17.14 -1.47 0.00
N THR A 60 -16.70 -1.73 -1.24
CA THR A 60 -17.36 -2.68 -2.15
C THR A 60 -17.33 -4.09 -1.59
N ILE A 61 -16.16 -4.54 -1.11
CA ILE A 61 -16.00 -5.89 -0.57
C ILE A 61 -16.76 -6.05 0.74
N PHE A 62 -16.76 -5.03 1.59
CA PHE A 62 -17.56 -5.05 2.82
C PHE A 62 -19.04 -5.27 2.50
N PHE A 63 -19.62 -4.46 1.61
CA PHE A 63 -21.04 -4.60 1.24
C PHE A 63 -21.32 -5.92 0.54
N LEU A 64 -20.44 -6.35 -0.38
CA LEU A 64 -20.58 -7.65 -1.04
C LEU A 64 -20.63 -8.77 -0.01
N CYS A 65 -19.69 -8.80 0.94
CA CYS A 65 -19.62 -9.86 1.94
C CYS A 65 -20.79 -9.79 2.94
N PHE A 66 -21.18 -8.59 3.37
CA PHE A 66 -22.27 -8.41 4.34
C PHE A 66 -23.62 -8.83 3.75
N LEU A 67 -23.89 -8.47 2.48
CA LEU A 67 -25.13 -8.82 1.80
C LEU A 67 -25.19 -10.31 1.42
N LEU A 68 -24.04 -10.97 1.22
CA LEU A 68 -23.95 -12.40 0.89
C LEU A 68 -23.77 -13.31 2.11
N GLY A 69 -23.73 -12.76 3.33
CA GLY A 69 -23.35 -13.45 4.58
C GLY A 69 -24.20 -14.66 5.00
N SER A 70 -25.21 -15.03 4.22
CA SER A 70 -26.08 -16.20 4.41
C SER A 70 -25.64 -17.44 3.61
N ILE A 71 -24.56 -17.36 2.83
CA ILE A 71 -24.04 -18.46 1.99
C ILE A 71 -22.74 -19.01 2.62
N ASP A 72 -22.43 -20.29 2.41
CA ASP A 72 -21.13 -20.89 2.75
C ASP A 72 -20.00 -20.25 1.93
N LEU A 73 -19.56 -19.07 2.36
CA LEU A 73 -18.62 -18.20 1.64
C LEU A 73 -17.19 -18.76 1.59
N GLN A 74 -16.88 -19.83 2.34
CA GLN A 74 -15.52 -20.36 2.47
C GLN A 74 -14.95 -20.85 1.12
N LEU A 75 -15.74 -21.58 0.33
CA LEU A 75 -15.34 -22.04 -1.01
C LEU A 75 -15.27 -20.85 -2.00
N GLY A 76 -16.23 -19.93 -1.93
CA GLY A 76 -16.29 -18.73 -2.76
C GLY A 76 -15.08 -17.81 -2.55
N PHE A 77 -14.60 -17.67 -1.32
CA PHE A 77 -13.39 -16.91 -1.01
C PHE A 77 -12.13 -17.54 -1.60
N ALA A 78 -11.97 -18.86 -1.45
CA ALA A 78 -10.81 -19.56 -2.02
C ALA A 78 -10.74 -19.38 -3.54
N LEU A 79 -11.87 -19.54 -4.23
CA LEU A 79 -11.97 -19.34 -5.68
C LEU A 79 -11.78 -17.87 -6.08
N GLY A 80 -12.41 -16.93 -5.37
CA GLY A 80 -12.32 -15.50 -5.63
C GLY A 80 -10.91 -14.95 -5.43
N LEU A 81 -10.20 -15.40 -4.40
CA LEU A 81 -8.82 -14.99 -4.12
C LEU A 81 -7.88 -15.47 -5.24
N PHE A 82 -8.06 -16.70 -5.72
CA PHE A 82 -7.30 -17.22 -6.85
C PHE A 82 -7.58 -16.43 -8.14
N ALA A 83 -8.83 -16.07 -8.39
CA ALA A 83 -9.21 -15.25 -9.54
C ALA A 83 -8.60 -13.85 -9.47
N ILE A 84 -8.65 -13.18 -8.31
CA ILE A 84 -8.02 -11.88 -8.08
C ILE A 84 -6.51 -11.97 -8.32
N PHE A 85 -5.82 -12.98 -7.77
CA PHE A 85 -4.40 -13.16 -8.02
C PHE A 85 -4.07 -13.43 -9.49
N GLY A 86 -4.92 -14.19 -10.19
CA GLY A 86 -4.79 -14.38 -11.64
C GLY A 86 -4.88 -13.05 -12.40
N ILE A 87 -5.92 -12.26 -12.16
CA ILE A 87 -6.12 -10.96 -12.83
C ILE A 87 -4.95 -10.01 -12.54
N ILE A 88 -4.49 -9.92 -11.29
CA ILE A 88 -3.39 -9.01 -10.95
C ILE A 88 -2.04 -9.50 -11.51
N ARG A 89 -1.83 -10.82 -11.66
CA ARG A 89 -0.61 -11.36 -12.25
C ARG A 89 -0.49 -11.08 -13.76
N TYR A 90 -1.61 -11.06 -14.48
CA TYR A 90 -1.63 -10.97 -15.94
C TYR A 90 -1.96 -9.59 -16.51
N ARG A 91 -2.02 -8.54 -15.68
CA ARG A 91 -2.20 -7.17 -16.19
C ARG A 91 -0.89 -6.59 -16.77
N THR A 92 -1.05 -5.80 -17.83
CA THR A 92 0.02 -5.20 -18.64
C THR A 92 0.89 -4.22 -17.85
N ASP A 93 0.30 -3.42 -16.97
CA ASP A 93 1.05 -2.61 -16.01
C ASP A 93 1.13 -3.34 -14.68
N THR A 94 2.33 -3.70 -14.24
CA THR A 94 2.49 -4.43 -12.97
C THR A 94 2.26 -3.51 -11.78
N ILE A 95 1.47 -3.95 -10.79
CA ILE A 95 1.22 -3.19 -9.55
C ILE A 95 2.50 -3.39 -8.73
N PRO A 96 3.09 -2.33 -8.16
CA PRO A 96 4.23 -2.51 -7.27
C PRO A 96 3.85 -3.44 -6.11
N ILE A 97 4.75 -4.33 -5.72
CA ILE A 97 4.51 -5.37 -4.70
C ILE A 97 3.88 -4.77 -3.43
N ARG A 98 4.36 -3.59 -3.01
CA ARG A 98 3.85 -2.84 -1.86
C ARG A 98 2.35 -2.55 -1.98
N GLU A 99 1.90 -2.01 -3.11
CA GLU A 99 0.50 -1.63 -3.32
C GLU A 99 -0.40 -2.87 -3.36
N MET A 100 0.13 -4.00 -3.85
CA MET A 100 -0.56 -5.30 -3.84
C MET A 100 -0.80 -5.80 -2.41
N THR A 101 0.19 -5.64 -1.52
CA THR A 101 0.07 -6.05 -0.11
C THR A 101 -0.95 -5.20 0.64
N TYR A 102 -0.97 -3.88 0.42
CA TYR A 102 -1.99 -3.01 1.00
C TYR A 102 -3.39 -3.31 0.48
N LEU A 103 -3.52 -3.60 -0.82
CA LEU A 103 -4.78 -4.07 -1.38
C LEU A 103 -5.27 -5.32 -0.66
N PHE A 104 -4.40 -6.32 -0.49
CA PHE A 104 -4.73 -7.56 0.20
C PHE A 104 -5.14 -7.32 1.66
N LEU A 105 -4.41 -6.48 2.38
CA LEU A 105 -4.71 -6.10 3.77
C LEU A 105 -6.11 -5.48 3.89
N VAL A 106 -6.43 -4.52 3.03
CA VAL A 106 -7.74 -3.84 3.04
C VAL A 106 -8.88 -4.80 2.66
N ILE A 107 -8.65 -5.71 1.70
CA ILE A 107 -9.60 -6.77 1.36
C ILE A 107 -9.86 -7.64 2.59
N THR A 108 -8.81 -8.17 3.23
CA THR A 108 -8.92 -9.04 4.41
C THR A 108 -9.65 -8.35 5.56
N LEU A 109 -9.30 -7.09 5.85
CA LEU A 109 -9.95 -6.28 6.88
C LEU A 109 -11.47 -6.15 6.61
N SER A 110 -11.83 -5.88 5.36
CA SER A 110 -13.23 -5.69 4.94
C SER A 110 -14.03 -6.99 5.05
N VAL A 111 -13.42 -8.11 4.67
CA VAL A 111 -14.01 -9.45 4.81
C VAL A 111 -14.26 -9.80 6.27
N ILE A 112 -13.27 -9.61 7.14
CA ILE A 112 -13.39 -9.91 8.58
C ILE A 112 -14.51 -9.07 9.22
N ASN A 113 -14.55 -7.77 8.93
CA ASN A 113 -15.57 -6.87 9.48
C ASN A 113 -16.98 -7.18 8.95
N ALA A 114 -17.10 -7.64 7.69
CA ALA A 114 -18.39 -7.97 7.10
C ALA A 114 -18.96 -9.30 7.61
N LEU A 115 -18.12 -10.34 7.73
CA LEU A 115 -18.55 -11.71 8.10
C LEU A 115 -18.64 -11.96 9.60
N ALA A 116 -18.25 -11.01 10.45
CA ALA A 116 -18.31 -11.20 11.89
C ALA A 116 -19.74 -11.61 12.30
N SER A 117 -19.96 -12.84 12.74
CA SER A 117 -21.31 -13.30 13.09
C SER A 117 -21.77 -12.65 14.40
N ARG A 118 -23.08 -12.65 14.71
CA ARG A 118 -23.58 -12.17 16.02
C ARG A 118 -22.97 -12.93 17.21
N GLU A 119 -22.46 -14.15 16.98
CA GLU A 119 -21.75 -14.95 17.99
C GLU A 119 -20.30 -14.49 18.23
N VAL A 120 -19.72 -13.75 17.27
CA VAL A 120 -18.38 -13.19 17.42
C VAL A 120 -18.51 -11.89 18.20
N SER A 121 -17.96 -11.87 19.41
CA SER A 121 -17.92 -10.66 20.23
C SER A 121 -17.26 -9.50 19.47
N ILE A 122 -17.84 -8.30 19.59
CA ILE A 122 -17.26 -7.05 19.08
C ILE A 122 -15.81 -6.87 19.57
N SER A 123 -15.49 -7.37 20.77
CA SER A 123 -14.12 -7.35 21.30
C SER A 123 -13.14 -8.19 20.47
N ALA A 124 -13.57 -9.32 19.92
CA ALA A 124 -12.73 -10.16 19.07
C ALA A 124 -12.45 -9.49 17.71
N ILE A 125 -13.44 -8.78 17.16
CA ILE A 125 -13.28 -7.98 15.93
C ILE A 125 -12.27 -6.85 16.18
N LEU A 126 -12.44 -6.10 17.27
CA LEU A 126 -11.53 -5.02 17.65
C LEU A 126 -10.11 -5.53 17.87
N PHE A 127 -9.95 -6.66 18.54
CA PHE A 127 -8.64 -7.28 18.74
C PHE A 127 -7.99 -7.69 17.42
N THR A 128 -8.75 -8.34 16.53
CA THR A 128 -8.24 -8.79 15.22
C THR A 128 -7.82 -7.61 14.35
N ASN A 129 -8.66 -6.59 14.24
CA ASN A 129 -8.35 -5.35 13.51
C ASN A 129 -7.14 -4.65 14.11
N SER A 130 -7.07 -4.53 15.44
CA SER A 130 -5.93 -3.91 16.12
C SER A 130 -4.64 -4.69 15.89
N CYS A 131 -4.69 -6.02 15.91
CA CYS A 131 -3.53 -6.88 15.65
C CYS A 131 -3.02 -6.72 14.22
N LEU A 132 -3.91 -6.70 13.22
CA LEU A 132 -3.55 -6.44 11.83
C LEU A 132 -2.93 -5.05 11.69
N MET A 133 -3.59 -4.01 12.20
CA MET A 133 -3.08 -2.63 12.17
C MET A 133 -1.73 -2.48 12.85
N ALA A 134 -1.56 -3.05 14.03
CA ALA A 134 -0.30 -3.01 14.79
C ALA A 134 0.81 -3.75 14.05
N THR A 135 0.53 -4.93 13.51
CA THR A 135 1.51 -5.72 12.77
C THR A 135 1.98 -4.97 11.53
N THR A 136 1.06 -4.44 10.73
CA THR A 136 1.42 -3.65 9.54
C THR A 136 2.20 -2.40 9.96
N TRP A 137 1.74 -1.66 10.96
CA TRP A 137 2.42 -0.46 11.43
C TRP A 137 3.84 -0.73 11.94
N VAL A 138 4.05 -1.81 12.69
CA VAL A 138 5.38 -2.19 13.19
C VAL A 138 6.30 -2.60 12.05
N MET A 139 5.85 -3.47 11.14
CA MET A 139 6.65 -3.89 9.98
C MET A 139 7.08 -2.69 9.15
N GLU A 140 6.14 -1.80 8.89
CA GLU A 140 6.34 -0.62 8.07
C GLU A 140 7.25 0.41 8.77
N THR A 141 7.08 0.66 10.07
CA THR A 141 7.90 1.63 10.81
C THR A 141 9.33 1.13 11.07
N VAL A 142 9.52 -0.16 11.34
CA VAL A 142 10.84 -0.74 11.66
C VAL A 142 11.68 -0.93 10.40
N TRP A 143 11.05 -1.37 9.30
CA TRP A 143 11.78 -1.68 8.06
C TRP A 143 12.06 -0.44 7.19
N MET A 144 11.25 0.61 7.30
CA MET A 144 11.30 1.74 6.35
C MET A 144 12.17 2.92 6.75
N LYS A 145 12.83 2.90 7.92
CA LYS A 145 13.70 4.01 8.36
C LYS A 145 14.94 4.27 7.49
N ARG A 146 15.13 3.65 6.31
CA ARG A 146 16.36 3.80 5.49
C ARG A 146 16.20 3.66 3.98
N HIS A 147 15.19 4.27 3.36
CA HIS A 147 15.27 4.47 1.90
C HIS A 147 16.05 5.75 1.60
N LEU A 148 17.37 5.59 1.50
CA LEU A 148 18.17 6.54 0.72
C LEU A 148 17.70 6.44 -0.73
N ALA A 149 17.28 7.55 -1.32
CA ALA A 149 16.95 7.62 -2.74
C ALA A 149 18.19 7.21 -3.54
N ARG A 150 17.99 6.40 -4.59
CA ARG A 150 19.08 5.92 -5.43
C ARG A 150 19.01 6.57 -6.81
N ARG A 151 20.17 6.94 -7.36
CA ARG A 151 20.29 7.42 -8.74
C ARG A 151 21.49 6.81 -9.44
N SER A 152 21.29 6.35 -10.67
CA SER A 152 22.37 5.94 -11.56
C SER A 152 22.86 7.13 -12.39
N LEU A 153 24.13 7.50 -12.23
CA LEU A 153 24.80 8.50 -13.05
C LEU A 153 25.98 7.91 -13.82
N ILE A 154 26.19 8.41 -15.02
CA ILE A 154 27.38 8.11 -15.82
C ILE A 154 28.40 9.18 -15.45
N PHE A 155 29.50 8.74 -14.85
CA PHE A 155 30.59 9.58 -14.42
C PHE A 155 31.74 9.47 -15.42
N ASP A 156 32.26 10.62 -15.82
CA ASP A 156 33.26 10.79 -16.87
C ASP A 156 34.71 10.76 -16.34
N ARG A 157 34.92 10.91 -15.03
CA ARG A 157 36.27 10.91 -14.43
C ARG A 157 36.62 9.60 -13.73
N MET A 158 37.30 8.70 -14.44
CA MET A 158 37.77 7.44 -13.86
C MET A 158 38.83 7.62 -12.76
N ASP A 159 39.59 8.72 -12.79
CA ASP A 159 40.70 8.99 -11.86
C ASP A 159 40.26 9.17 -10.40
N LEU A 160 38.99 9.51 -10.17
CA LEU A 160 38.39 9.79 -8.86
C LEU A 160 37.68 8.57 -8.25
N ILE A 161 37.66 7.44 -8.96
CA ILE A 161 36.96 6.22 -8.53
C ILE A 161 37.82 5.40 -7.56
N HIS A 162 39.09 5.78 -7.38
CA HIS A 162 40.01 5.14 -6.45
C HIS A 162 39.50 5.25 -5.00
N PRO A 163 39.61 4.18 -4.17
CA PRO A 163 39.16 4.19 -2.78
C PRO A 163 39.70 5.36 -1.95
N SER A 164 40.92 5.81 -2.25
CA SER A 164 41.62 6.90 -1.56
C SER A 164 41.05 8.29 -1.87
N LYS A 165 40.32 8.47 -2.97
CA LYS A 165 39.79 9.76 -3.44
C LYS A 165 38.27 9.89 -3.27
N LYS A 166 37.72 9.10 -2.34
CA LYS A 166 36.30 9.04 -2.05
C LYS A 166 35.68 10.41 -1.78
N GLN A 167 36.40 11.26 -1.04
CA GLN A 167 35.91 12.59 -0.64
C GLN A 167 35.85 13.53 -1.85
N GLU A 168 36.92 13.58 -2.66
CA GLU A 168 36.98 14.37 -3.89
C GLU A 168 35.87 13.98 -4.88
N LEU A 169 35.51 12.69 -4.97
CA LEU A 169 34.41 12.23 -5.80
C LEU A 169 33.05 12.74 -5.29
N ILE A 170 32.83 12.72 -3.97
CA ILE A 170 31.59 13.23 -3.36
C ILE A 170 31.47 14.74 -3.59
N ASP A 171 32.56 15.47 -3.40
CA ASP A 171 32.61 16.92 -3.57
C ASP A 171 32.37 17.31 -5.04
N ASP A 172 32.97 16.61 -6.02
CA ASP A 172 32.74 16.85 -7.46
C ASP A 172 31.30 16.54 -7.87
N ILE A 173 30.71 15.45 -7.35
CA ILE A 173 29.30 15.13 -7.60
C ILE A 173 28.40 16.21 -6.99
N MET A 174 28.70 16.67 -5.77
CA MET A 174 27.93 17.71 -5.10
C MET A 174 28.03 19.05 -5.83
N GLU A 175 29.21 19.45 -6.30
CA GLU A 175 29.42 20.68 -7.05
C GLU A 175 28.67 20.67 -8.39
N ARG A 176 28.68 19.55 -9.11
CA ARG A 176 28.05 19.43 -10.43
C ARG A 176 26.54 19.19 -10.37
N THR A 177 26.07 18.44 -9.37
CA THR A 177 24.67 17.98 -9.31
C THR A 177 23.86 18.61 -8.19
N GLY A 178 24.50 19.25 -7.21
CA GLY A 178 23.85 19.77 -6.01
C GLY A 178 23.34 18.68 -5.05
N ILE A 179 23.64 17.39 -5.33
CA ILE A 179 23.14 16.26 -4.55
C ILE A 179 24.12 15.94 -3.42
N GLU A 180 23.62 15.91 -2.19
CA GLU A 180 24.40 15.45 -1.04
C GLU A 180 24.43 13.91 -1.01
N VAL A 181 25.55 13.33 -1.45
CA VAL A 181 25.72 11.87 -1.54
C VAL A 181 26.07 11.29 -0.17
N VAL A 182 25.19 10.45 0.38
CA VAL A 182 25.44 9.71 1.64
C VAL A 182 26.29 8.47 1.40
N LYS A 183 26.06 7.79 0.28
CA LYS A 183 26.80 6.58 -0.11
C LYS A 183 26.81 6.47 -1.63
N PHE A 184 27.86 5.89 -2.20
CA PHE A 184 27.86 5.52 -3.61
C PHE A 184 28.31 4.07 -3.77
N LYS A 185 27.91 3.46 -4.88
CA LYS A 185 28.38 2.17 -5.37
C LYS A 185 28.90 2.34 -6.79
N VAL A 186 30.08 1.78 -7.04
CA VAL A 186 30.66 1.70 -8.37
C VAL A 186 30.01 0.52 -9.08
N GLY A 187 29.40 0.78 -10.23
CA GLY A 187 28.78 -0.24 -11.10
C GLY A 187 29.72 -0.63 -12.23
N GLN A 188 29.19 -0.65 -13.45
CA GLN A 188 29.93 -1.01 -14.64
C GLN A 188 30.96 0.07 -15.01
N ILE A 189 32.20 -0.35 -15.25
CA ILE A 189 33.30 0.48 -15.74
C ILE A 189 33.48 0.20 -17.23
N ASP A 190 33.28 1.21 -18.07
CA ASP A 190 33.58 1.14 -19.50
C ASP A 190 34.92 1.83 -19.75
N LEU A 191 35.98 1.01 -19.81
CA LEU A 191 37.35 1.48 -20.04
C LEU A 191 37.52 2.06 -21.46
N SER A 192 36.72 1.62 -22.43
CA SER A 192 36.79 2.10 -23.81
C SER A 192 36.25 3.51 -23.94
N LYS A 193 35.14 3.80 -23.24
CA LYS A 193 34.51 5.13 -23.23
C LYS A 193 34.99 6.02 -22.09
N MET A 194 35.93 5.53 -21.28
CA MET A 194 36.43 6.18 -20.07
C MET A 194 35.34 6.70 -19.15
N ASN A 195 34.27 5.92 -18.96
CA ASN A 195 33.16 6.31 -18.10
C ASN A 195 32.78 5.17 -17.15
N VAL A 196 32.15 5.55 -16.05
CA VAL A 196 31.70 4.60 -15.04
C VAL A 196 30.29 4.92 -14.60
N ARG A 197 29.47 3.88 -14.56
CA ARG A 197 28.15 3.97 -13.97
C ARG A 197 28.27 3.94 -12.45
N LEU A 198 27.92 5.04 -11.79
CA LEU A 198 27.84 5.15 -10.35
C LEU A 198 26.37 5.10 -9.91
N THR A 199 26.09 4.36 -8.84
CA THR A 199 24.80 4.45 -8.15
C THR A 199 25.02 5.24 -6.86
N ILE A 200 24.52 6.47 -6.80
CA ILE A 200 24.55 7.30 -5.60
C ILE A 200 23.29 7.07 -4.76
N PHE A 201 23.45 7.20 -3.46
CA PHE A 201 22.41 7.14 -2.44
C PHE A 201 22.39 8.48 -1.72
N TYR A 202 21.27 9.19 -1.79
CA TYR A 202 21.08 10.53 -1.23
C TYR A 202 19.80 10.60 -0.41
N LYS A 203 19.63 11.66 0.37
CA LYS A 203 18.38 11.93 1.08
C LYS A 203 17.47 12.75 0.16
N GLU A 204 16.28 12.22 -0.11
CA GLU A 204 15.30 12.83 -1.02
C GLU A 204 14.84 14.21 -0.53
N GLU A 205 14.78 14.41 0.79
CA GLU A 205 14.42 15.70 1.42
C GLU A 205 15.36 16.86 1.07
N THR A 206 16.63 16.57 0.74
CA THR A 206 17.65 17.61 0.47
C THR A 206 17.68 18.03 -1.00
N THR A 207 17.04 17.28 -1.91
CA THR A 207 17.14 17.55 -3.36
C THR A 207 15.80 17.36 -4.09
N PRO A 208 14.81 18.25 -3.88
CA PRO A 208 13.43 18.07 -4.35
C PRO A 208 13.25 18.14 -5.88
N ASN A 209 14.22 18.67 -6.62
CA ASN A 209 14.15 18.83 -8.08
C ASN A 209 14.78 17.66 -8.85
N VAL A 210 15.20 16.59 -8.16
CA VAL A 210 15.91 15.46 -8.78
C VAL A 210 15.12 14.18 -8.60
N LEU A 211 14.52 13.72 -9.69
CA LEU A 211 13.79 12.46 -9.76
C LEU A 211 14.71 11.28 -9.40
N SER A 212 14.21 10.39 -8.55
CA SER A 212 14.88 9.14 -8.22
C SER A 212 14.73 8.12 -9.37
N ASP A 213 15.62 7.12 -9.48
CA ASP A 213 15.53 6.10 -10.54
C ASP A 213 14.13 5.43 -10.66
N PRO A 214 13.41 5.14 -9.54
CA PRO A 214 12.04 4.62 -9.61
C PRO A 214 11.03 5.60 -10.21
N GLU A 215 11.23 6.91 -10.05
CA GLU A 215 10.36 7.95 -10.61
C GLU A 215 10.69 8.24 -12.07
N MET A 216 11.97 8.15 -12.45
CA MET A 216 12.42 8.28 -13.84
C MET A 216 11.97 7.09 -14.70
N SER A 217 11.73 5.92 -14.10
CA SER A 217 11.16 4.74 -14.78
C SER A 217 9.63 4.83 -14.98
N ASP A 218 8.97 5.86 -14.44
CA ASP A 218 7.55 6.07 -14.70
C ASP A 218 7.39 6.57 -16.14
N LYS A 219 6.72 5.79 -16.98
CA LYS A 219 6.62 6.00 -18.44
C LYS A 219 5.98 7.33 -18.85
N SER A 220 5.52 8.13 -17.89
CA SER A 220 5.02 9.49 -18.11
C SER A 220 6.09 10.48 -18.57
N PHE A 221 7.38 10.21 -18.33
CA PHE A 221 8.47 11.12 -18.69
C PHE A 221 9.11 10.85 -20.07
N ASP A 222 8.81 9.71 -20.70
CA ASP A 222 9.37 9.32 -22.01
C ASP A 222 8.48 9.75 -23.20
N GLN A 223 7.51 10.64 -22.98
CA GLN A 223 6.70 11.24 -24.05
C GLN A 223 7.10 12.71 -24.26
N ASP A 224 8.13 12.92 -25.06
CA ASP A 224 8.35 14.13 -25.88
C ASP A 224 9.20 13.75 -27.11
#